data_AF-A0A960R556-F1
#
_entry.id   AF-A0A960R556-F1
#
_cell.length_a   1.000
_cell.length_b   1.000
_cell.length_c   1.000
_cell.angle_alpha   90.00
_cell.angle_beta   90.00
_cell.angle_gamma   90.00
#
_symmetry.space_group_name_H-M   'P 1'
#
loop_
_entity.id
_entity.type
_entity.pdbx_description
1 polymer ?
#
loop_
_entity_poly.entity_id
_entity_poly.type
_entity_poly.pdbx_seq_one_letter_code
_entity_poly.pdbx_strand_id
1 'polypeptide(L)'
;MLKRAELTRNLWDNLADLLRKPALTLMTGSRLPLRELCGDEETMTSELWELFDSDSMRVGPFEREEWADIKAPLEKVGYSFEADVENAIFEETGGVPILVCAILHRFLENGDRTISSRMIHEEAKRILESEPTYLGELWSHCDTEEQTALAAIASEPVKASSLPFERKKSLLQRGYIAENRKGVHCSCEIMRKYAGRHGSSIEDIRRIFGSPNTYGERIREAMEIRISQLNGVDSRLFQFVTGALRALGEHHDNAVFAARGIAERAINLVFQAECPAGTIDEGWITKWKMDGARAPAEAFDGRIPPKSWKKRDLLLLMTGSDSSTPVAKHITKGTALLIAHLWEVGRPGVHLEEEHEFSPLFAGSVCFAAVELCEHLARELPSS
;
A
#
# COMPACT_ATOMS: atom_id res chain seq x y z
N MET A 1 9.00 -7.49 -12.49
CA MET A 1 8.33 -6.98 -13.70
C MET A 1 6.93 -7.57 -13.94
N LEU A 2 6.53 -8.67 -13.29
CA LEU A 2 5.19 -9.27 -13.44
C LEU A 2 4.09 -8.67 -12.54
N LYS A 3 4.44 -7.91 -11.50
CA LYS A 3 3.52 -7.50 -10.41
C LYS A 3 2.59 -6.31 -10.74
N ARG A 4 2.65 -5.75 -11.95
CA ARG A 4 2.02 -4.45 -12.29
C ARG A 4 1.60 -4.26 -13.75
N ALA A 5 1.80 -5.25 -14.60
CA ALA A 5 1.24 -5.20 -15.95
C ALA A 5 -0.11 -5.90 -15.89
N GLU A 6 -1.13 -5.29 -16.49
CA GLU A 6 -2.42 -5.90 -16.81
C GLU A 6 -2.17 -7.10 -17.75
N LEU A 7 -1.66 -8.20 -17.19
CA LEU A 7 -1.37 -9.43 -17.93
C LEU A 7 -2.71 -10.08 -18.21
N THR A 8 -3.35 -9.65 -19.29
CA THR A 8 -4.64 -10.18 -19.74
C THR A 8 -4.53 -11.68 -20.03
N ARG A 9 -5.62 -12.42 -19.84
CA ARG A 9 -5.74 -13.84 -20.20
C ARG A 9 -5.22 -14.16 -21.60
N ASN A 10 -5.47 -13.27 -22.57
CA ASN A 10 -5.00 -13.43 -23.94
C ASN A 10 -3.46 -13.53 -24.04
N LEU A 11 -2.71 -12.77 -23.24
CA LEU A 11 -1.25 -12.87 -23.26
C LEU A 11 -0.78 -14.21 -22.67
N TRP A 12 -1.46 -14.69 -21.64
CA TRP A 12 -1.15 -15.97 -20.98
C TRP A 12 -1.43 -17.17 -21.89
N ASP A 13 -2.57 -17.17 -22.58
CA ASP A 13 -2.93 -18.23 -23.52
C ASP A 13 -1.96 -18.24 -24.73
N ASN A 14 -1.56 -17.06 -25.21
CA ASN A 14 -0.53 -16.94 -26.26
C ASN A 14 0.85 -17.45 -25.80
N LEU A 15 1.23 -17.19 -24.55
CA LEU A 15 2.47 -17.72 -23.96
C LEU A 15 2.41 -19.25 -23.82
N ALA A 16 1.23 -19.81 -23.49
CA ALA A 16 1.04 -21.25 -23.38
C ALA A 16 1.21 -21.93 -24.75
N ASP A 17 0.60 -21.36 -25.79
CA ASP A 17 0.75 -21.83 -27.16
C ASP A 17 2.18 -21.72 -27.70
N LEU A 18 2.93 -20.70 -27.26
CA LEU A 18 4.35 -20.56 -27.55
C LEU A 18 5.20 -21.62 -26.84
N LEU A 19 4.90 -21.92 -25.58
CA LEU A 19 5.64 -22.90 -24.78
C LEU A 19 5.40 -24.35 -25.19
N ARG A 20 4.28 -24.64 -25.86
CA ARG A 20 4.03 -25.96 -26.47
C ARG A 20 4.96 -26.25 -27.66
N LYS A 21 5.71 -25.25 -28.17
CA LYS A 21 6.68 -25.45 -29.26
C LYS A 21 8.02 -25.91 -28.69
N PRO A 22 8.59 -27.02 -29.17
CA PRO A 22 9.84 -27.60 -28.62
C PRO A 22 11.10 -26.77 -28.85
N ALA A 23 11.01 -25.67 -29.61
CA ALA A 23 12.14 -24.79 -29.92
C ALA A 23 12.28 -23.59 -28.96
N LEU A 24 11.38 -23.45 -27.99
CA LEU A 24 11.34 -22.31 -27.07
C LEU A 24 11.40 -22.78 -25.62
N THR A 25 12.29 -22.19 -24.84
CA THR A 25 12.39 -22.39 -23.39
C THR A 25 12.19 -21.05 -22.70
N LEU A 26 11.20 -20.95 -21.82
CA LEU A 26 10.96 -19.77 -21.02
C LEU A 26 11.66 -19.93 -19.67
N MET A 27 12.48 -18.96 -19.30
CA MET A 27 13.06 -18.86 -17.97
C MET A 27 12.48 -17.62 -17.28
N THR A 28 11.83 -17.83 -16.14
CA THR A 28 11.26 -16.75 -15.33
C THR A 28 11.93 -16.71 -13.95
N GLY A 29 12.42 -15.54 -13.56
CA GLY A 29 12.95 -15.29 -12.22
C GLY A 29 11.93 -14.54 -11.37
N SER A 30 11.67 -15.03 -10.16
CA SER A 30 10.81 -14.36 -9.18
C SER A 30 11.30 -14.61 -7.76
N ARG A 31 10.98 -13.68 -6.85
CA ARG A 31 11.21 -13.83 -5.40
C ARG A 31 10.11 -14.61 -4.69
N LEU A 32 8.91 -14.62 -5.26
CA LEU A 32 7.79 -15.46 -4.82
C LEU A 32 7.58 -16.59 -5.84
N PRO A 33 7.02 -17.74 -5.43
CA PRO A 33 6.51 -18.70 -6.39
C PRO A 33 5.61 -18.01 -7.42
N LEU A 34 5.70 -18.40 -8.70
CA LEU A 34 4.89 -17.78 -9.76
C LEU A 34 3.39 -17.91 -9.49
N ARG A 35 3.00 -18.94 -8.72
CA ARG A 35 1.65 -19.13 -8.19
C ARG A 35 1.19 -18.00 -7.24
N GLU A 36 2.09 -17.37 -6.52
CA GLU A 36 1.74 -16.22 -5.66
C GLU A 36 1.75 -14.90 -6.44
N LEU A 37 2.32 -14.88 -7.65
CA LEU A 37 2.35 -13.70 -8.49
C LEU A 37 1.14 -13.56 -9.41
N CYS A 38 0.46 -14.66 -9.77
CA CYS A 38 -0.68 -14.64 -10.70
C CYS A 38 -1.96 -15.15 -10.01
N GLY A 39 -2.37 -14.47 -8.94
CA GLY A 39 -3.48 -14.86 -8.07
C GLY A 39 -4.87 -14.35 -8.47
N ASP A 40 -5.05 -13.83 -9.69
CA ASP A 40 -6.37 -13.41 -10.15
C ASP A 40 -7.18 -14.63 -10.61
N GLU A 41 -8.48 -14.67 -10.25
CA GLU A 41 -9.39 -15.79 -10.54
C GLU A 41 -9.38 -16.18 -12.03
N GLU A 42 -9.24 -15.21 -12.93
CA GLU A 42 -9.15 -15.46 -14.38
C GLU A 42 -7.86 -16.19 -14.79
N THR A 43 -6.72 -15.84 -14.18
CA THR A 43 -5.41 -16.42 -14.52
C THR A 43 -5.21 -17.84 -13.97
N MET A 44 -5.87 -18.17 -12.85
CA MET A 44 -5.83 -19.51 -12.25
C MET A 44 -6.47 -20.59 -13.13
N THR A 45 -7.30 -20.20 -14.10
CA THR A 45 -7.95 -21.14 -15.05
C THR A 45 -7.14 -21.41 -16.32
N SER A 46 -6.00 -20.73 -16.52
CA SER A 46 -5.15 -20.92 -17.70
C SER A 46 -4.24 -22.14 -17.55
N GLU A 47 -4.05 -22.91 -18.62
CA GLU A 47 -3.13 -24.06 -18.66
C GLU A 47 -1.67 -23.67 -18.40
N LEU A 48 -1.31 -22.39 -18.58
CA LEU A 48 0.04 -21.90 -18.25
C LEU A 48 0.33 -22.00 -16.75
N TRP A 49 -0.69 -21.94 -15.91
CA TRP A 49 -0.57 -22.05 -14.46
C TRP A 49 0.03 -23.38 -14.00
N GLU A 50 -0.27 -24.46 -14.73
CA GLU A 50 0.22 -25.82 -14.42
C GLU A 50 1.65 -26.03 -14.90
N LEU A 51 2.11 -25.28 -15.92
CA LEU A 51 3.45 -25.42 -16.50
C LEU A 51 4.57 -24.93 -15.56
N PHE A 52 4.27 -24.01 -14.65
CA PHE A 52 5.29 -23.44 -13.73
C PHE A 52 5.57 -24.28 -12.49
N ASP A 53 4.88 -25.42 -12.30
CA ASP A 53 4.97 -26.21 -11.08
C ASP A 53 6.06 -27.30 -11.11
N SER A 54 6.54 -27.68 -12.29
CA SER A 54 7.35 -28.89 -12.45
C SER A 54 8.86 -28.68 -12.22
N ASP A 55 9.42 -27.51 -12.57
CA ASP A 55 10.88 -27.27 -12.56
C ASP A 55 11.30 -25.93 -11.91
N SER A 56 10.80 -25.61 -10.72
CA SER A 56 11.25 -24.39 -10.02
C SER A 56 12.61 -24.60 -9.34
N MET A 57 13.66 -23.91 -9.82
CA MET A 57 14.95 -23.83 -9.14
C MET A 57 14.93 -22.68 -8.13
N ARG A 58 15.17 -22.98 -6.86
CA ARG A 58 15.32 -21.95 -5.81
C ARG A 58 16.78 -21.50 -5.74
N VAL A 59 17.00 -20.18 -5.76
CA VAL A 59 18.31 -19.57 -5.57
C VAL A 59 18.34 -18.96 -4.17
N GLY A 60 19.15 -19.55 -3.29
CA GLY A 60 19.33 -19.13 -1.90
C GLY A 60 20.55 -18.25 -1.68
N PRO A 61 20.87 -17.90 -0.42
CA PRO A 61 22.19 -17.39 -0.08
C PRO A 61 23.26 -18.44 -0.38
N PHE A 62 24.50 -17.99 -0.55
CA PHE A 62 25.63 -18.90 -0.64
C PHE A 62 25.74 -19.76 0.63
N GLU A 63 26.10 -21.02 0.45
CA GLU A 63 26.47 -21.96 1.50
C GLU A 63 27.99 -22.01 1.68
N ARG A 64 28.46 -22.46 2.84
CA ARG A 64 29.90 -22.44 3.18
C ARG A 64 30.72 -23.31 2.23
N GLU A 65 30.11 -24.41 1.78
CA GLU A 65 30.65 -25.36 0.83
C GLU A 65 30.95 -24.70 -0.53
N GLU A 66 30.23 -23.64 -0.89
CA GLU A 66 30.39 -22.90 -2.15
C GLU A 66 31.52 -21.86 -2.07
N TRP A 67 32.10 -21.61 -0.90
CA TRP A 67 33.17 -20.62 -0.72
C TRP A 67 34.37 -20.87 -1.63
N ALA A 68 34.72 -22.14 -1.86
CA ALA A 68 35.80 -22.53 -2.76
C ALA A 68 35.57 -22.02 -4.20
N ASP A 69 34.33 -22.07 -4.67
CA ASP A 69 33.96 -21.62 -6.02
C ASP A 69 33.89 -20.09 -6.09
N ILE A 70 33.47 -19.41 -5.02
CA ILE A 70 33.42 -17.95 -4.94
C ILE A 70 34.84 -17.34 -5.01
N LYS A 71 35.82 -17.94 -4.30
CA LYS A 71 37.19 -17.41 -4.25
C LYS A 71 38.06 -17.80 -5.44
N ALA A 72 37.77 -18.93 -6.11
CA ALA A 72 38.61 -19.46 -7.18
C ALA A 72 38.88 -18.46 -8.33
N PRO A 73 37.90 -17.64 -8.79
CA PRO A 73 38.15 -16.58 -9.77
C PRO A 73 39.11 -15.51 -9.26
N LEU A 74 39.05 -15.14 -7.97
CA LEU A 74 39.90 -14.11 -7.37
C LEU A 74 41.33 -14.63 -7.18
N GLU A 75 41.49 -15.88 -6.71
CA GLU A 75 42.79 -16.54 -6.60
C GLU A 75 43.51 -16.62 -7.97
N LYS A 76 42.77 -16.89 -9.05
CA LYS A 76 43.32 -16.88 -10.43
C LYS A 76 43.86 -15.52 -10.87
N VAL A 77 43.31 -14.43 -10.36
CA VAL A 77 43.76 -13.05 -10.66
C VAL A 77 44.87 -12.59 -9.71
N GLY A 78 45.27 -13.44 -8.76
CA GLY A 78 46.38 -13.22 -7.85
C GLY A 78 45.99 -12.60 -6.51
N TYR A 79 44.73 -12.76 -6.09
CA TYR A 79 44.30 -12.48 -4.72
C TYR A 79 44.63 -13.66 -3.79
N SER A 80 44.95 -13.35 -2.54
CA SER A 80 45.22 -14.31 -1.47
C SER A 80 44.31 -14.02 -0.28
N PHE A 81 43.84 -15.07 0.37
CA PHE A 81 42.90 -14.98 1.49
C PHE A 81 43.56 -15.56 2.74
N GLU A 82 43.53 -14.81 3.84
CA GLU A 82 44.00 -15.30 5.13
C GLU A 82 43.07 -16.38 5.71
N ALA A 83 43.55 -17.05 6.76
CA ALA A 83 42.70 -17.92 7.56
C ALA A 83 41.50 -17.13 8.11
N ASP A 84 40.33 -17.76 8.16
CA ASP A 84 39.07 -17.21 8.70
C ASP A 84 38.34 -16.15 7.86
N VAL A 85 38.83 -15.77 6.67
CA VAL A 85 38.11 -14.81 5.81
C VAL A 85 36.70 -15.30 5.43
N GLU A 86 36.57 -16.61 5.21
CA GLU A 86 35.27 -17.24 5.00
C GLU A 86 34.31 -16.93 6.15
N ASN A 87 34.74 -17.18 7.39
CA ASN A 87 33.92 -16.93 8.57
C ASN A 87 33.49 -15.47 8.66
N ALA A 88 34.41 -14.53 8.41
CA ALA A 88 34.11 -13.10 8.43
C ALA A 88 33.11 -12.70 7.34
N ILE A 89 33.23 -13.23 6.12
CA ILE A 89 32.28 -12.96 5.03
C ILE A 89 30.89 -13.48 5.39
N PHE A 90 30.79 -14.72 5.85
CA PHE A 90 29.51 -15.32 6.23
C PHE A 90 28.88 -14.64 7.43
N GLU A 91 29.66 -14.18 8.41
CA GLU A 91 29.18 -13.41 9.56
C GLU A 91 28.61 -12.04 9.12
N GLU A 92 29.34 -11.32 8.25
CA GLU A 92 28.90 -9.99 7.82
C GLU A 92 27.70 -10.04 6.86
N THR A 93 27.66 -11.04 5.98
CA THR A 93 26.71 -11.07 4.85
C THR A 93 25.60 -12.11 4.98
N GLY A 94 25.72 -13.10 5.86
CA GLY A 94 24.81 -14.25 5.92
C GLY A 94 24.76 -15.07 4.62
N GLY A 95 25.79 -14.95 3.76
CA GLY A 95 25.82 -15.59 2.44
C GLY A 95 24.99 -14.86 1.38
N VAL A 96 24.41 -13.70 1.68
CA VAL A 96 23.58 -12.94 0.72
C VAL A 96 24.43 -12.54 -0.49
N PRO A 97 24.13 -13.00 -1.73
CA PRO A 97 25.05 -12.87 -2.86
C PRO A 97 25.42 -11.43 -3.19
N ILE A 98 24.45 -10.51 -3.15
CA ILE A 98 24.72 -9.09 -3.44
C ILE A 98 25.64 -8.45 -2.39
N LEU A 99 25.57 -8.86 -1.13
CA LEU A 99 26.43 -8.35 -0.06
C LEU A 99 27.84 -8.95 -0.14
N VAL A 100 27.94 -10.25 -0.42
CA VAL A 100 29.22 -10.93 -0.69
C VAL A 100 29.93 -10.25 -1.86
N CYS A 101 29.24 -10.08 -2.98
CA CYS A 101 29.77 -9.38 -4.15
C CYS A 101 30.14 -7.93 -3.84
N ALA A 102 29.33 -7.19 -3.06
CA ALA A 102 29.63 -5.81 -2.70
C ALA A 102 30.94 -5.69 -1.90
N ILE A 103 31.15 -6.56 -0.91
CA ILE A 103 32.40 -6.60 -0.14
C ILE A 103 33.58 -6.95 -1.05
N LEU A 104 33.48 -8.02 -1.85
CA LEU A 104 34.56 -8.45 -2.74
C LEU A 104 34.89 -7.42 -3.81
N HIS A 105 33.89 -6.71 -4.33
CA HIS A 105 34.08 -5.65 -5.32
C HIS A 105 34.92 -4.49 -4.76
N ARG A 106 34.74 -4.13 -3.47
CA ARG A 106 35.57 -3.09 -2.84
C ARG A 106 37.06 -3.44 -2.83
N PHE A 107 37.40 -4.72 -2.64
CA PHE A 107 38.79 -5.17 -2.73
C PHE A 107 39.35 -5.16 -4.15
N LEU A 108 38.48 -5.36 -5.15
CA LEU A 108 38.86 -5.19 -6.55
C LEU A 108 39.17 -3.72 -6.88
N GLU A 109 38.42 -2.78 -6.31
CA GLU A 109 38.64 -1.33 -6.49
C GLU A 109 39.89 -0.82 -5.76
N ASN A 110 40.10 -1.25 -4.51
CA ASN A 110 41.18 -0.75 -3.66
C ASN A 110 42.56 -1.35 -4.02
N GLY A 111 42.59 -2.47 -4.76
CA GLY A 111 43.82 -3.11 -5.23
C GLY A 111 44.55 -3.97 -4.20
N ASP A 112 43.97 -4.16 -3.00
CA ASP A 112 44.51 -5.00 -1.94
C ASP A 112 44.47 -6.49 -2.34
N ARG A 113 45.63 -7.09 -2.59
CA ARG A 113 45.74 -8.48 -3.06
C ARG A 113 45.79 -9.52 -1.93
N THR A 114 45.86 -9.09 -0.69
CA THR A 114 45.79 -9.98 0.48
C THR A 114 44.62 -9.53 1.34
N ILE A 115 43.60 -10.39 1.43
CA ILE A 115 42.35 -10.10 2.13
C ILE A 115 42.41 -10.79 3.49
N SER A 116 42.23 -10.00 4.56
CA SER A 116 42.16 -10.47 5.95
C SER A 116 40.73 -10.34 6.49
N SER A 117 40.39 -11.11 7.52
CA SER A 117 39.08 -10.99 8.21
C SER A 117 38.83 -9.59 8.74
N ARG A 118 39.89 -8.91 9.23
CA ARG A 118 39.80 -7.51 9.68
C ARG A 118 39.34 -6.58 8.56
N MET A 119 39.90 -6.74 7.37
CA MET A 119 39.51 -5.92 6.21
C MET A 119 38.05 -6.17 5.82
N ILE A 120 37.55 -7.40 5.90
CA ILE A 120 36.13 -7.71 5.65
C ILE A 120 35.21 -6.90 6.58
N HIS A 121 35.47 -6.91 7.89
CA HIS A 121 34.67 -6.14 8.85
C HIS A 121 34.76 -4.63 8.61
N GLU A 122 35.93 -4.11 8.24
CA GLU A 122 36.12 -2.70 7.91
C GLU A 122 35.33 -2.30 6.65
N GLU A 123 35.33 -3.12 5.60
CA GLU A 123 34.53 -2.87 4.40
C GLU A 123 33.03 -3.02 4.63
N ALA A 124 32.60 -4.02 5.42
CA ALA A 124 31.20 -4.17 5.81
C ALA A 124 30.69 -2.93 6.56
N LYS A 125 31.52 -2.35 7.44
CA LYS A 125 31.22 -1.09 8.12
C LYS A 125 31.11 0.08 7.14
N ARG A 126 32.03 0.21 6.18
CA ARG A 126 31.97 1.27 5.13
C ARG A 126 30.71 1.15 4.27
N ILE A 127 30.33 -0.07 3.88
CA ILE A 127 29.08 -0.35 3.17
C ILE A 127 27.90 0.17 3.97
N LEU A 128 27.81 -0.18 5.26
CA LEU A 128 26.72 0.26 6.13
C LEU A 128 26.71 1.79 6.35
N GLU A 129 27.87 2.45 6.38
CA GLU A 129 27.97 3.91 6.52
C GLU A 129 27.61 4.65 5.23
N SER A 130 27.92 4.06 4.07
CA SER A 130 27.59 4.65 2.77
C SER A 130 26.13 4.50 2.36
N GLU A 131 25.34 3.70 3.10
CA GLU A 131 23.93 3.39 2.85
C GLU A 131 23.58 3.25 1.36
N PRO A 132 24.25 2.34 0.63
CA PRO A 132 24.07 2.20 -0.79
C PRO A 132 22.64 1.75 -1.10
N THR A 133 22.13 2.16 -2.27
CA THR A 133 20.72 1.95 -2.67
C THR A 133 20.27 0.49 -2.53
N TYR A 134 21.16 -0.47 -2.79
CA TYR A 134 20.82 -1.90 -2.66
C TYR A 134 20.48 -2.33 -1.22
N LEU A 135 20.98 -1.69 -0.16
CA LEU A 135 20.56 -2.00 1.21
C LEU A 135 19.11 -1.56 1.46
N GLY A 136 18.75 -0.36 0.99
CA GLY A 136 17.37 0.11 1.03
C GLY A 136 16.43 -0.75 0.18
N GLU A 137 16.89 -1.25 -0.95
CA GLU A 137 16.16 -2.23 -1.76
C GLU A 137 15.99 -3.56 -1.01
N LEU A 138 17.07 -4.14 -0.47
CA LEU A 138 17.00 -5.39 0.31
C LEU A 138 16.04 -5.29 1.50
N TRP A 139 16.01 -4.14 2.17
CA TRP A 139 15.08 -3.83 3.25
C TRP A 139 13.64 -3.66 2.77
N SER A 140 13.40 -2.85 1.75
CA SER A 140 12.06 -2.62 1.19
C SER A 140 11.45 -3.86 0.51
N HIS A 141 12.29 -4.84 0.15
CA HIS A 141 11.83 -6.14 -0.30
C HIS A 141 11.31 -7.04 0.82
N CYS A 142 11.59 -6.74 2.09
CA CYS A 142 10.91 -7.37 3.21
C CYS A 142 9.56 -6.67 3.42
N ASP A 143 8.50 -7.44 3.69
CA ASP A 143 7.23 -6.84 4.13
C ASP A 143 7.36 -6.21 5.53
N THR A 144 6.35 -5.44 5.95
CA THR A 144 6.38 -4.74 7.24
C THR A 144 6.55 -5.71 8.41
N GLU A 145 5.97 -6.91 8.34
CA GLU A 145 6.06 -7.88 9.41
C GLU A 145 7.42 -8.57 9.48
N GLU A 146 8.03 -8.83 8.33
CA GLU A 146 9.41 -9.31 8.17
C GLU A 146 10.41 -8.28 8.66
N GLN A 147 10.25 -7.01 8.29
CA GLN A 147 11.07 -5.90 8.76
C GLN A 147 10.97 -5.77 10.30
N THR A 148 9.74 -5.84 10.84
CA THR A 148 9.51 -5.81 12.29
C THR A 148 10.18 -7.01 12.99
N ALA A 149 10.01 -8.21 12.44
CA ALA A 149 10.64 -9.40 12.99
C ALA A 149 12.16 -9.30 12.96
N LEU A 150 12.73 -8.80 11.86
CA LEU A 150 14.17 -8.64 11.72
C LEU A 150 14.72 -7.59 12.70
N ALA A 151 14.01 -6.47 12.91
CA ALA A 151 14.35 -5.48 13.93
C ALA A 151 14.32 -6.05 15.36
N ALA A 152 13.31 -6.86 15.67
CA ALA A 152 13.21 -7.53 16.97
C ALA A 152 14.36 -8.55 17.18
N ILE A 153 14.64 -9.40 16.18
CA ILE A 153 15.73 -10.38 16.21
C ILE A 153 17.11 -9.70 16.26
N ALA A 154 17.24 -8.53 15.63
CA ALA A 154 18.47 -7.75 15.65
C ALA A 154 18.83 -7.24 17.06
N SER A 155 17.81 -7.04 17.91
CA SER A 155 17.99 -6.63 19.29
C SER A 155 18.35 -7.83 20.17
N GLU A 156 17.55 -8.90 20.13
CA GLU A 156 17.79 -10.12 20.90
C GLU A 156 17.34 -11.40 20.15
N PRO A 157 18.02 -12.55 20.35
CA PRO A 157 17.58 -13.83 19.80
C PRO A 157 16.17 -14.20 20.28
N VAL A 158 15.32 -14.64 19.35
CA VAL A 158 13.90 -14.93 19.64
C VAL A 158 13.64 -16.43 19.54
N LYS A 159 12.71 -16.96 20.35
CA LYS A 159 12.31 -18.38 20.28
C LYS A 159 11.73 -18.70 18.91
N ALA A 160 12.13 -19.84 18.33
CA ALA A 160 11.66 -20.28 17.02
C ALA A 160 10.12 -20.41 16.93
N SER A 161 9.46 -20.77 18.02
CA SER A 161 7.99 -20.90 18.09
C SER A 161 7.23 -19.57 18.11
N SER A 162 7.90 -18.44 18.31
CA SER A 162 7.26 -17.12 18.37
C SER A 162 7.09 -16.47 17.00
N LEU A 163 7.79 -16.98 15.98
CA LEU A 163 7.74 -16.46 14.61
C LEU A 163 6.80 -17.34 13.76
N PRO A 164 5.86 -16.74 13.01
CA PRO A 164 5.07 -17.48 12.03
C PRO A 164 5.97 -18.23 11.04
N PHE A 165 5.55 -19.44 10.64
CA PHE A 165 6.35 -20.35 9.80
C PHE A 165 6.78 -19.70 8.48
N GLU A 166 5.84 -19.09 7.74
CA GLU A 166 6.17 -18.47 6.44
C GLU A 166 7.14 -17.31 6.57
N ARG A 167 7.00 -16.50 7.63
CA ARG A 167 7.92 -15.38 7.91
C ARG A 167 9.33 -15.88 8.23
N LYS A 168 9.43 -16.89 9.09
CA LYS A 168 10.71 -17.53 9.42
C LYS A 168 11.37 -18.12 8.17
N LYS A 169 10.60 -18.84 7.35
CA LYS A 169 11.06 -19.46 6.11
C LYS A 169 11.58 -18.42 5.11
N SER A 170 10.86 -17.31 4.91
CA SER A 170 11.29 -16.23 4.02
C SER A 170 12.60 -15.59 4.49
N LEU A 171 12.71 -15.24 5.79
CA LEU A 171 13.93 -14.63 6.34
C LEU A 171 15.14 -15.59 6.30
N LEU A 172 14.93 -16.90 6.51
CA LEU A 172 15.97 -17.93 6.34
C LEU A 172 16.42 -18.02 4.87
N GLN A 173 15.48 -18.06 3.94
CA GLN A 173 15.76 -18.12 2.49
C GLN A 173 16.50 -16.89 1.96
N ARG A 174 16.45 -15.77 2.69
CA ARG A 174 17.20 -14.56 2.38
C ARG A 174 18.59 -14.54 3.02
N GLY A 175 18.93 -15.48 3.90
CA GLY A 175 20.19 -15.49 4.64
C GLY A 175 20.27 -14.44 5.75
N TYR A 176 19.15 -13.82 6.14
CA TYR A 176 19.14 -12.77 7.17
C TYR A 176 19.15 -13.33 8.59
N ILE A 177 18.56 -14.52 8.77
CA ILE A 177 18.49 -15.22 10.05
C ILE A 177 19.02 -16.64 9.94
N ALA A 178 19.45 -17.21 11.06
CA ALA A 178 19.75 -18.62 11.23
C ALA A 178 19.09 -19.17 12.51
N GLU A 179 18.91 -20.48 12.56
CA GLU A 179 18.33 -21.18 13.71
C GLU A 179 19.39 -22.02 14.43
N ASN A 180 19.40 -21.95 15.75
CA ASN A 180 20.20 -22.81 16.61
C ASN A 180 19.37 -23.31 17.80
N ARG A 181 19.98 -24.09 18.71
CA ARG A 181 19.28 -24.64 19.89
C ARG A 181 18.66 -23.58 20.83
N LYS A 182 19.14 -22.33 20.78
CA LYS A 182 18.65 -21.22 21.61
C LYS A 182 17.53 -20.42 20.94
N GLY A 183 17.33 -20.58 19.64
CA GLY A 183 16.29 -19.90 18.88
C GLY A 183 16.78 -19.37 17.54
N VAL A 184 16.10 -18.35 17.05
CA VAL A 184 16.39 -17.63 15.81
C VAL A 184 17.25 -16.41 16.13
N HIS A 185 18.32 -16.23 15.37
CA HIS A 185 19.26 -15.11 15.50
C HIS A 185 19.59 -14.55 14.11
N CYS A 186 20.09 -13.31 14.04
CA CYS A 186 20.60 -12.75 12.79
C CYS A 186 21.86 -13.48 12.35
N SER A 187 21.91 -13.87 11.07
CA SER A 187 23.09 -14.45 10.42
C SER A 187 23.82 -13.46 9.52
N CYS A 188 23.20 -12.31 9.22
CA CYS A 188 23.81 -11.22 8.46
C CYS A 188 23.97 -9.98 9.34
N GLU A 189 25.21 -9.65 9.68
CA GLU A 189 25.52 -8.52 10.56
C GLU A 189 25.19 -7.15 9.93
N ILE A 190 25.41 -6.99 8.62
CA ILE A 190 25.05 -5.74 7.90
C ILE A 190 23.55 -5.49 8.02
N MET A 191 22.73 -6.50 7.73
CA MET A 191 21.27 -6.39 7.84
C MET A 191 20.80 -6.26 9.29
N ARG A 192 21.48 -6.89 10.26
CA ARG A 192 21.21 -6.70 11.69
C ARG A 192 21.36 -5.22 12.08
N LYS A 193 22.51 -4.62 11.76
CA LYS A 193 22.79 -3.21 12.07
C LYS A 193 21.86 -2.26 11.32
N TYR A 194 21.57 -2.56 10.05
CA TYR A 194 20.62 -1.78 9.25
C TYR A 194 19.20 -1.84 9.85
N ALA A 195 18.71 -3.03 10.20
CA ALA A 195 17.42 -3.21 10.86
C ALA A 195 17.36 -2.50 12.21
N GLY A 196 18.46 -2.48 12.99
CA GLY A 196 18.53 -1.73 14.24
C GLY A 196 18.40 -0.21 14.06
N ARG A 197 18.88 0.34 12.94
CA ARG A 197 18.75 1.78 12.62
C ARG A 197 17.34 2.15 12.13
N HIS A 198 16.74 1.30 11.31
CA HIS A 198 15.47 1.60 10.62
C HIS A 198 14.22 0.96 11.25
N GLY A 199 14.39 -0.02 12.14
CA GLY A 199 13.31 -0.75 12.81
C GLY A 199 12.49 0.13 13.76
N SER A 200 13.10 1.16 14.34
CA SER A 200 12.44 2.11 15.25
C SER A 200 11.23 2.80 14.62
N SER A 201 11.31 3.16 13.33
CA SER A 201 10.19 3.79 12.62
C SER A 201 9.00 2.86 12.45
N ILE A 202 9.22 1.54 12.37
CA ILE A 202 8.15 0.55 12.19
C ILE A 202 7.54 0.21 13.55
N GLU A 203 8.37 0.12 14.59
CA GLU A 203 7.90 0.03 15.96
C GLU A 203 7.07 1.26 16.36
N ASP A 204 7.43 2.45 15.89
CA ASP A 204 6.65 3.67 16.09
C ASP A 204 5.27 3.57 15.43
N ILE A 205 5.19 3.12 14.17
CA ILE A 205 3.90 2.91 13.48
C ILE A 205 3.08 1.85 14.22
N ARG A 206 3.70 0.75 14.65
CA ARG A 206 3.02 -0.31 15.40
C ARG A 206 2.59 0.16 16.78
N ARG A 207 3.33 1.04 17.43
CA ARG A 207 2.94 1.67 18.70
C ARG A 207 1.74 2.60 18.51
N ILE A 208 1.65 3.28 17.37
CA ILE A 208 0.56 4.19 17.04
C ILE A 208 -0.71 3.39 16.65
N PHE A 209 -0.60 2.39 15.78
CA PHE A 209 -1.75 1.70 15.16
C PHE A 209 -1.93 0.22 15.55
N GLY A 210 -1.09 -0.33 16.42
CA GLY A 210 -1.02 -1.77 16.68
C GLY A 210 -2.12 -2.35 17.57
N SER A 211 -3.02 -1.52 18.11
CA SER A 211 -4.21 -1.99 18.81
C SER A 211 -5.47 -1.29 18.29
N PRO A 212 -6.65 -1.95 18.29
CA PRO A 212 -7.90 -1.31 17.86
C PRO A 212 -8.23 -0.02 18.60
N ASN A 213 -7.91 0.06 19.89
CA ASN A 213 -8.18 1.24 20.72
C ASN A 213 -7.25 2.41 20.34
N THR A 214 -5.94 2.16 20.26
CA THR A 214 -4.98 3.18 19.84
C THR A 214 -5.23 3.61 18.39
N TYR A 215 -5.66 2.68 17.53
CA TYR A 215 -6.03 2.98 16.16
C TYR A 215 -7.17 4.01 16.09
N GLY A 216 -8.26 3.84 16.86
CA GLY A 216 -9.38 4.79 16.89
C GLY A 216 -9.01 6.19 17.38
N GLU A 217 -8.16 6.29 18.41
CA GLU A 217 -7.69 7.60 18.91
C GLU A 217 -6.76 8.28 17.90
N ARG A 218 -5.80 7.52 17.32
CA ARG A 218 -4.78 8.07 16.42
C ARG A 218 -5.32 8.39 15.04
N ILE A 219 -6.36 7.69 14.58
CA ILE A 219 -6.97 8.00 13.28
C ILE A 219 -7.70 9.33 13.29
N ARG A 220 -8.28 9.72 14.43
CA ARG A 220 -8.81 11.06 14.63
C ARG A 220 -7.72 12.12 14.45
N GLU A 221 -6.59 11.97 15.15
CA GLU A 221 -5.46 12.91 15.05
C GLU A 221 -4.94 13.01 13.60
N ALA A 222 -4.82 11.88 12.91
CA ALA A 222 -4.42 11.85 11.51
C ALA A 222 -5.40 12.61 10.60
N MET A 223 -6.71 12.47 10.81
CA MET A 223 -7.74 13.21 10.07
C MET A 223 -7.76 14.70 10.42
N GLU A 224 -7.53 15.07 11.67
CA GLU A 224 -7.38 16.48 12.11
C GLU A 224 -6.16 17.15 11.45
N ILE A 225 -5.03 16.43 11.32
CA ILE A 225 -3.88 16.89 10.54
C ILE A 225 -4.27 17.03 9.07
N ARG A 226 -4.92 16.01 8.48
CA ARG A 226 -5.29 16.03 7.07
C ARG A 226 -6.19 17.21 6.72
N ILE A 227 -7.24 17.46 7.50
CA ILE A 227 -8.16 18.57 7.24
C ILE A 227 -7.47 19.94 7.40
N SER A 228 -6.47 20.05 8.28
CA SER A 228 -5.68 21.28 8.46
C SER A 228 -4.77 21.63 7.28
N GLN A 229 -4.44 20.62 6.45
CA GLN A 229 -3.65 20.80 5.23
C GLN A 229 -4.51 21.27 4.05
N LEU A 230 -5.83 21.17 4.16
CA LEU A 230 -6.74 21.58 3.09
C LEU A 230 -6.88 23.10 3.08
N ASN A 231 -6.67 23.71 1.91
CA ASN A 231 -6.87 25.14 1.69
C ASN A 231 -8.14 25.37 0.86
N GLY A 232 -8.86 26.47 1.09
CA GLY A 232 -10.04 26.82 0.28
C GLY A 232 -11.32 26.06 0.63
N VAL A 233 -11.37 25.37 1.77
CA VAL A 233 -12.58 24.69 2.25
C VAL A 233 -13.58 25.71 2.78
N ASP A 234 -14.86 25.56 2.42
CA ASP A 234 -15.95 26.35 2.99
C ASP A 234 -15.95 26.29 4.53
N SER A 235 -15.97 27.44 5.20
CA SER A 235 -15.80 27.51 6.66
C SER A 235 -16.90 26.76 7.43
N ARG A 236 -18.12 26.71 6.90
CA ARG A 236 -19.23 26.01 7.55
C ARG A 236 -19.14 24.50 7.35
N LEU A 237 -18.75 24.04 6.16
CA LEU A 237 -18.44 22.65 5.91
C LEU A 237 -17.28 22.18 6.81
N PHE A 238 -16.21 22.96 6.89
CA PHE A 238 -15.07 22.70 7.77
C PHE A 238 -15.48 22.55 9.24
N GLN A 239 -16.38 23.42 9.74
CA GLN A 239 -16.92 23.32 11.08
C GLN A 239 -17.72 22.02 11.30
N PHE A 240 -18.55 21.61 10.34
CA PHE A 240 -19.31 20.36 10.46
C PHE A 240 -18.39 19.13 10.48
N VAL A 241 -17.39 19.08 9.60
CA VAL A 241 -16.43 17.96 9.57
C VAL A 241 -15.57 17.93 10.83
N THR A 242 -15.08 19.08 11.29
CA THR A 242 -14.31 19.16 12.56
C THR A 242 -15.17 18.74 13.76
N GLY A 243 -16.46 19.09 13.76
CA GLY A 243 -17.41 18.63 14.77
C GLY A 243 -17.58 17.11 14.78
N ALA A 244 -17.72 16.49 13.61
CA ALA A 244 -17.79 15.03 13.47
C ALA A 244 -16.49 14.35 13.93
N LEU A 245 -15.32 14.90 13.60
CA LEU A 245 -14.03 14.37 14.04
C LEU A 245 -13.87 14.38 15.57
N ARG A 246 -14.32 15.45 16.25
CA ARG A 246 -14.30 15.51 17.72
C ARG A 246 -15.21 14.46 18.36
N ALA A 247 -16.35 14.18 17.74
CA ALA A 247 -17.29 13.17 18.22
C ALA A 247 -16.74 11.74 18.14
N LEU A 248 -15.76 11.46 17.27
CA LEU A 248 -15.21 10.12 17.06
C LEU A 248 -14.64 9.48 18.34
N GLY A 249 -14.10 10.27 19.27
CA GLY A 249 -13.46 9.76 20.48
C GLY A 249 -14.44 9.23 21.54
N GLU A 250 -15.40 10.06 21.94
CA GLU A 250 -16.29 9.76 23.08
C GLU A 250 -17.69 9.28 22.65
N HIS A 251 -18.16 9.74 21.50
CA HIS A 251 -19.54 9.53 21.03
C HIS A 251 -19.56 9.32 19.51
N HIS A 252 -18.95 8.23 19.05
CA HIS A 252 -18.72 7.95 17.63
C HIS A 252 -20.00 7.92 16.79
N ASP A 253 -21.15 7.56 17.36
CA ASP A 253 -22.46 7.64 16.69
C ASP A 253 -22.80 9.07 16.24
N ASN A 254 -22.42 10.08 17.04
CA ASN A 254 -22.66 11.48 16.69
C ASN A 254 -21.87 11.90 15.45
N ALA A 255 -20.72 11.29 15.19
CA ALA A 255 -19.97 11.52 13.96
C ALA A 255 -20.74 11.00 12.73
N VAL A 256 -21.39 9.83 12.87
CA VAL A 256 -22.25 9.23 11.85
C VAL A 256 -23.50 10.07 11.62
N PHE A 257 -24.17 10.53 12.69
CA PHE A 257 -25.35 11.39 12.57
C PHE A 257 -25.03 12.76 11.94
N ALA A 258 -23.81 13.28 12.15
CA ALA A 258 -23.36 14.53 11.54
C ALA A 258 -23.16 14.41 10.01
N ALA A 259 -22.97 13.20 9.47
CA ALA A 259 -22.72 12.96 8.05
C ALA A 259 -23.80 13.56 7.15
N ARG A 260 -25.07 13.51 7.58
CA ARG A 260 -26.16 14.11 6.84
C ARG A 260 -26.00 15.63 6.72
N GLY A 261 -25.72 16.32 7.83
CA GLY A 261 -25.51 17.76 7.85
C GLY A 261 -24.36 18.22 6.94
N ILE A 262 -23.28 17.42 6.91
CA ILE A 262 -22.14 17.60 6.00
C ILE A 262 -22.60 17.47 4.54
N ALA A 263 -23.33 16.40 4.21
CA ALA A 263 -23.88 16.18 2.88
C ALA A 263 -24.84 17.30 2.44
N GLU A 264 -25.73 17.78 3.32
CA GLU A 264 -26.66 18.86 2.97
C GLU A 264 -25.90 20.17 2.67
N ARG A 265 -24.85 20.48 3.43
CA ARG A 265 -24.01 21.65 3.16
C ARG A 265 -23.28 21.51 1.83
N ALA A 266 -22.67 20.35 1.57
CA ALA A 266 -21.99 20.07 0.33
C ALA A 266 -22.93 20.20 -0.89
N ILE A 267 -24.13 19.61 -0.83
CA ILE A 267 -25.15 19.75 -1.88
C ILE A 267 -25.43 21.22 -2.17
N ASN A 268 -25.62 22.04 -1.12
CA ASN A 268 -25.90 23.46 -1.31
C ASN A 268 -24.74 24.22 -1.95
N LEU A 269 -23.49 23.93 -1.57
CA LEU A 269 -22.30 24.53 -2.20
C LEU A 269 -22.20 24.15 -3.68
N VAL A 270 -22.44 22.89 -4.01
CA VAL A 270 -22.41 22.40 -5.39
C VAL A 270 -23.46 23.12 -6.24
N PHE A 271 -24.71 23.18 -5.80
CA PHE A 271 -25.76 23.86 -6.58
C PHE A 271 -25.56 25.38 -6.66
N GLN A 272 -24.88 26.01 -5.69
CA GLN A 272 -24.49 27.42 -5.79
C GLN A 272 -23.47 27.65 -6.91
N ALA A 273 -22.53 26.73 -7.12
CA ALA A 273 -21.54 26.82 -8.19
C ALA A 273 -22.09 26.38 -9.57
N GLU A 274 -22.82 25.27 -9.61
CA GLU A 274 -23.35 24.68 -10.85
C GLU A 274 -24.55 25.45 -11.42
N CYS A 275 -25.38 26.02 -10.54
CA CYS A 275 -26.62 26.70 -10.90
C CYS A 275 -26.72 28.07 -10.18
N PRO A 276 -25.81 29.02 -10.44
CA PRO A 276 -25.77 30.31 -9.72
C PRO A 276 -27.04 31.15 -9.93
N ALA A 277 -27.74 30.96 -11.05
CA ALA A 277 -29.03 31.60 -11.34
C ALA A 277 -30.21 30.97 -10.56
N GLY A 278 -30.00 29.88 -9.81
CA GLY A 278 -31.03 29.15 -9.09
C GLY A 278 -31.92 28.26 -9.98
N THR A 279 -31.59 28.13 -11.26
CA THR A 279 -32.33 27.34 -12.26
C THR A 279 -31.39 26.36 -12.96
N ILE A 280 -31.96 25.26 -13.45
CA ILE A 280 -31.24 24.25 -14.23
C ILE A 280 -31.13 24.71 -15.69
N ASP A 281 -29.96 24.50 -16.29
CA ASP A 281 -29.67 24.84 -17.69
C ASP A 281 -30.54 24.03 -18.66
N GLU A 282 -31.20 24.69 -19.62
CA GLU A 282 -32.07 24.04 -20.61
C GLU A 282 -31.31 23.02 -21.50
N GLY A 283 -30.01 23.24 -21.71
CA GLY A 283 -29.15 22.31 -22.43
C GLY A 283 -29.00 20.98 -21.70
N TRP A 284 -28.98 20.98 -20.36
CA TRP A 284 -28.93 19.75 -19.57
C TRP A 284 -30.23 18.97 -19.69
N ILE A 285 -31.36 19.66 -19.58
CA ILE A 285 -32.71 19.08 -19.68
C ILE A 285 -32.91 18.42 -21.05
N THR A 286 -32.47 19.10 -22.11
CA THR A 286 -32.55 18.58 -23.49
C THR A 286 -31.75 17.30 -23.62
N LYS A 287 -30.52 17.28 -23.10
CA LYS A 287 -29.64 16.10 -23.13
C LYS A 287 -30.24 14.92 -22.36
N TRP A 288 -30.76 15.16 -21.15
CA TRP A 288 -31.40 14.11 -20.35
C TRP A 288 -32.65 13.53 -21.03
N LYS A 289 -33.44 14.37 -21.72
CA LYS A 289 -34.59 13.90 -22.50
C LYS A 289 -34.15 13.03 -23.70
N MET A 290 -33.06 13.40 -24.38
CA MET A 290 -32.50 12.62 -25.48
C MET A 290 -31.93 11.28 -25.01
N ASP A 291 -31.24 11.28 -23.86
CA ASP A 291 -30.64 10.09 -23.26
C ASP A 291 -31.69 9.17 -22.58
N GLY A 292 -32.96 9.60 -22.49
CA GLY A 292 -34.02 8.84 -21.82
C GLY A 292 -33.83 8.73 -20.30
N ALA A 293 -33.08 9.66 -19.71
CA ALA A 293 -32.73 9.63 -18.29
C ALA A 293 -33.95 9.96 -17.39
N ARG A 294 -33.99 9.34 -16.21
CA ARG A 294 -35.01 9.63 -15.19
C ARG A 294 -34.50 10.71 -14.24
N ALA A 295 -35.12 11.89 -14.27
CA ALA A 295 -34.86 12.99 -13.35
C ALA A 295 -36.11 13.32 -12.50
N PRO A 296 -35.96 14.01 -11.36
CA PRO A 296 -37.10 14.57 -10.63
C PRO A 296 -37.96 15.47 -11.53
N ALA A 297 -39.29 15.42 -11.41
CA ALA A 297 -40.20 16.18 -12.26
C ALA A 297 -39.88 17.69 -12.26
N GLU A 298 -39.53 18.24 -11.10
CA GLU A 298 -39.16 19.65 -10.95
C GLU A 298 -37.93 20.04 -11.79
N ALA A 299 -37.02 19.10 -12.02
CA ALA A 299 -35.81 19.34 -12.80
C ALA A 299 -36.10 19.49 -14.30
N PHE A 300 -37.13 18.80 -14.82
CA PHE A 300 -37.58 18.97 -16.20
C PHE A 300 -38.27 20.32 -16.44
N ASP A 301 -38.76 20.97 -15.37
CA ASP A 301 -39.32 22.32 -15.38
C ASP A 301 -38.25 23.42 -15.19
N GLY A 302 -36.96 23.05 -15.21
CA GLY A 302 -35.84 23.99 -15.01
C GLY A 302 -35.61 24.42 -13.55
N ARG A 303 -36.28 23.77 -12.58
CA ARG A 303 -36.21 24.14 -11.16
C ARG A 303 -35.33 23.16 -10.39
N ILE A 304 -34.51 23.70 -9.48
CA ILE A 304 -33.76 22.87 -8.54
C ILE A 304 -34.75 22.26 -7.53
N PRO A 305 -34.77 20.92 -7.34
CA PRO A 305 -35.68 20.29 -6.39
C PRO A 305 -35.48 20.82 -4.96
N PRO A 306 -36.55 21.09 -4.19
CA PRO A 306 -36.41 21.66 -2.85
C PRO A 306 -35.89 20.65 -1.83
N LYS A 307 -36.20 19.36 -2.02
CA LYS A 307 -35.81 18.29 -1.09
C LYS A 307 -34.38 17.83 -1.37
N SER A 308 -33.53 17.84 -0.35
CA SER A 308 -32.10 17.49 -0.48
C SER A 308 -31.84 16.07 -1.01
N TRP A 309 -32.69 15.08 -0.71
CA TRP A 309 -32.56 13.74 -1.31
C TRP A 309 -32.79 13.74 -2.83
N LYS A 310 -33.72 14.56 -3.34
CA LYS A 310 -33.93 14.74 -4.78
C LYS A 310 -32.74 15.48 -5.42
N LYS A 311 -32.16 16.45 -4.70
CA LYS A 311 -30.94 17.14 -5.15
C LYS A 311 -29.77 16.16 -5.27
N ARG A 312 -29.60 15.24 -4.32
CA ARG A 312 -28.60 14.17 -4.40
C ARG A 312 -28.81 13.29 -5.64
N ASP A 313 -30.02 12.83 -5.89
CA ASP A 313 -30.32 12.00 -7.08
C ASP A 313 -30.00 12.76 -8.37
N LEU A 314 -30.30 14.06 -8.39
CA LEU A 314 -29.95 14.94 -9.48
C LEU A 314 -28.43 15.10 -9.66
N LEU A 315 -27.64 15.18 -8.59
CA LEU A 315 -26.17 15.23 -8.67
C LEU A 315 -25.57 13.98 -9.30
N LEU A 316 -26.10 12.80 -8.94
CA LEU A 316 -25.67 11.54 -9.53
C LEU A 316 -25.97 11.47 -11.04
N LEU A 317 -27.08 12.06 -11.47
CA LEU A 317 -27.44 12.20 -12.88
C LEU A 317 -26.55 13.24 -13.60
N MET A 318 -26.30 14.39 -12.97
CA MET A 318 -25.46 15.46 -13.54
C MET A 318 -24.04 15.00 -13.85
N THR A 319 -23.53 14.05 -13.07
CA THR A 319 -22.18 13.49 -13.21
C THR A 319 -22.12 12.26 -14.13
N GLY A 320 -23.25 11.90 -14.76
CA GLY A 320 -23.36 10.81 -15.74
C GLY A 320 -23.64 9.43 -15.12
N SER A 321 -24.21 8.54 -15.94
CA SER A 321 -24.48 7.13 -15.63
C SER A 321 -24.30 6.28 -16.90
N ASP A 322 -24.44 4.95 -16.79
CA ASP A 322 -24.44 4.04 -17.95
C ASP A 322 -25.46 4.44 -19.03
N SER A 323 -26.50 5.19 -18.63
CA SER A 323 -27.62 5.64 -19.46
C SER A 323 -27.67 7.15 -19.66
N SER A 324 -26.70 7.93 -19.17
CA SER A 324 -26.74 9.39 -19.29
C SER A 324 -25.36 10.02 -19.39
N THR A 325 -25.25 10.98 -20.28
CA THR A 325 -24.00 11.70 -20.48
C THR A 325 -23.83 12.76 -19.38
N PRO A 326 -22.62 12.92 -18.79
CA PRO A 326 -22.37 13.97 -17.80
C PRO A 326 -22.63 15.37 -18.37
N VAL A 327 -23.12 16.25 -17.50
CA VAL A 327 -23.47 17.66 -17.77
C VAL A 327 -22.96 18.65 -16.72
N ALA A 328 -22.52 18.17 -15.55
CA ALA A 328 -21.92 19.00 -14.51
C ALA A 328 -20.68 19.76 -15.04
N LYS A 329 -20.52 21.02 -14.63
CA LYS A 329 -19.42 21.89 -15.09
C LYS A 329 -18.21 21.86 -14.15
N HIS A 330 -18.46 21.71 -12.86
CA HIS A 330 -17.46 21.79 -11.80
C HIS A 330 -17.23 20.46 -11.11
N ILE A 331 -18.30 19.73 -10.76
CA ILE A 331 -18.17 18.54 -9.92
C ILE A 331 -17.90 17.25 -10.68
N THR A 332 -17.15 16.35 -10.04
CA THR A 332 -16.87 15.00 -10.55
C THR A 332 -17.86 13.96 -10.01
N LYS A 333 -17.90 12.78 -10.66
CA LYS A 333 -18.67 11.62 -10.18
C LYS A 333 -18.25 11.19 -8.77
N GLY A 334 -16.95 11.29 -8.46
CA GLY A 334 -16.42 10.98 -7.12
C GLY A 334 -17.05 11.84 -6.04
N THR A 335 -17.14 13.15 -6.27
CA THR A 335 -17.79 14.10 -5.35
C THR A 335 -19.27 13.78 -5.15
N ALA A 336 -19.99 13.46 -6.22
CA ALA A 336 -21.40 13.06 -6.12
C ALA A 336 -21.59 11.75 -5.33
N LEU A 337 -20.69 10.78 -5.48
CA LEU A 337 -20.71 9.53 -4.73
C LEU A 337 -20.39 9.73 -3.24
N LEU A 338 -19.42 10.57 -2.89
CA LEU A 338 -19.11 10.93 -1.50
C LEU A 338 -20.31 11.59 -0.81
N ILE A 339 -20.96 12.53 -1.49
CA ILE A 339 -22.19 13.18 -0.99
C ILE A 339 -23.31 12.15 -0.79
N ALA A 340 -23.51 11.25 -1.75
CA ALA A 340 -24.54 10.22 -1.67
C ALA A 340 -24.28 9.24 -0.51
N HIS A 341 -23.03 8.81 -0.33
CA HIS A 341 -22.62 7.95 0.77
C HIS A 341 -22.90 8.59 2.14
N LEU A 342 -22.41 9.81 2.37
CA LEU A 342 -22.63 10.53 3.63
C LEU A 342 -24.12 10.78 3.91
N TRP A 343 -24.91 11.01 2.86
CA TRP A 343 -26.36 11.17 2.99
C TRP A 343 -27.06 9.89 3.45
N GLU A 344 -26.75 8.74 2.85
CA GLU A 344 -27.36 7.45 3.20
C GLU A 344 -26.96 7.00 4.60
N VAL A 345 -25.66 7.11 4.93
CA VAL A 345 -25.16 6.71 6.24
C VAL A 345 -25.70 7.59 7.37
N GLY A 346 -25.88 8.88 7.13
CA GLY A 346 -26.51 9.80 8.08
C GLY A 346 -28.02 9.61 8.27
N ARG A 347 -28.63 8.58 7.66
CA ARG A 347 -30.03 8.19 7.85
C ARG A 347 -30.15 6.69 8.11
N PRO A 348 -29.74 6.21 9.31
CA PRO A 348 -30.18 4.89 9.75
C PRO A 348 -31.72 4.89 9.70
N GLY A 349 -32.30 3.97 8.95
CA GLY A 349 -33.75 3.95 8.71
C GLY A 349 -34.56 3.88 10.02
N VAL A 350 -35.87 4.14 9.92
CA VAL A 350 -36.84 4.03 11.03
C VAL A 350 -36.92 2.59 11.61
N HIS A 351 -36.26 1.62 10.98
CA HIS A 351 -36.13 0.24 11.46
C HIS A 351 -34.92 -0.02 12.36
N LEU A 352 -34.14 1.01 12.71
CA LEU A 352 -32.99 0.94 13.62
C LEU A 352 -33.32 1.50 15.02
N GLU A 353 -34.61 1.54 15.39
CA GLU A 353 -35.08 1.93 16.74
C GLU A 353 -34.64 0.94 17.85
N GLU A 354 -34.01 -0.18 17.49
CA GLU A 354 -33.37 -1.11 18.42
C GLU A 354 -31.84 -1.03 18.31
N GLU A 355 -31.21 -0.36 19.28
CA GLU A 355 -29.79 -0.48 19.71
C GLU A 355 -28.75 -0.79 18.62
N HIS A 356 -28.63 0.06 17.59
CA HIS A 356 -27.48 0.00 16.70
C HIS A 356 -26.39 0.98 17.15
N GLU A 357 -25.40 0.45 17.86
CA GLU A 357 -24.13 1.14 18.15
C GLU A 357 -23.22 1.00 16.92
N PHE A 358 -22.78 2.11 16.33
CA PHE A 358 -21.85 2.06 15.21
C PHE A 358 -20.46 1.70 15.75
N SER A 359 -19.70 0.83 15.09
CA SER A 359 -18.31 0.65 15.53
C SER A 359 -17.50 1.96 15.37
N PRO A 360 -16.54 2.26 16.26
CA PRO A 360 -15.65 3.43 16.12
C PRO A 360 -14.92 3.47 14.78
N LEU A 361 -14.56 2.30 14.24
CA LEU A 361 -13.91 2.18 12.92
C LEU A 361 -14.85 2.57 11.78
N PHE A 362 -16.13 2.18 11.86
CA PHE A 362 -17.13 2.58 10.89
C PHE A 362 -17.34 4.09 10.93
N ALA A 363 -17.53 4.69 12.10
CA ALA A 363 -17.61 6.14 12.25
C ALA A 363 -16.35 6.86 11.71
N GLY A 364 -15.16 6.25 11.91
CA GLY A 364 -13.90 6.74 11.35
C GLY A 364 -13.92 6.77 9.82
N SER A 365 -14.43 5.73 9.17
CA SER A 365 -14.56 5.69 7.71
C SER A 365 -15.50 6.76 7.15
N VAL A 366 -16.60 7.07 7.87
CA VAL A 366 -17.53 8.15 7.52
C VAL A 366 -16.82 9.51 7.62
N CYS A 367 -16.02 9.71 8.66
CA CYS A 367 -15.21 10.92 8.82
C CYS A 367 -14.16 11.07 7.70
N PHE A 368 -13.52 9.98 7.26
CA PHE A 368 -12.63 10.05 6.08
C PHE A 368 -13.37 10.49 4.82
N ALA A 369 -14.54 9.91 4.55
CA ALA A 369 -15.35 10.32 3.41
C ALA A 369 -15.73 11.82 3.48
N ALA A 370 -15.98 12.33 4.68
CA ALA A 370 -16.24 13.75 4.90
C ALA A 370 -15.00 14.65 4.68
N VAL A 371 -13.81 14.22 5.12
CA VAL A 371 -12.55 14.94 4.87
C VAL A 371 -12.21 14.94 3.37
N GLU A 372 -12.37 13.80 2.70
CA GLU A 372 -12.14 13.67 1.26
C GLU A 372 -13.11 14.54 0.46
N LEU A 373 -14.38 14.63 0.91
CA LEU A 373 -15.36 15.53 0.30
C LEU A 373 -14.93 17.00 0.41
N CYS A 374 -14.35 17.42 1.53
CA CYS A 374 -13.79 18.78 1.66
C CYS A 374 -12.69 19.05 0.63
N GLU A 375 -11.78 18.09 0.42
CA GLU A 375 -10.71 18.22 -0.56
C GLU A 375 -11.25 18.30 -1.99
N HIS A 376 -12.16 17.40 -2.33
CA HIS A 376 -12.84 17.40 -3.63
C HIS A 376 -13.51 18.74 -3.92
N LEU A 377 -14.30 19.25 -2.98
CA LEU A 377 -15.01 20.52 -3.15
C LEU A 377 -14.06 21.71 -3.18
N ALA A 378 -12.99 21.72 -2.38
CA ALA A 378 -11.99 22.80 -2.41
C ALA A 378 -11.24 22.87 -3.75
N ARG A 379 -11.06 21.73 -4.42
CA ARG A 379 -10.43 21.65 -5.75
C ARG A 379 -11.40 21.98 -6.89
N GLU A 380 -12.64 21.51 -6.79
CA GLU A 380 -13.62 21.53 -7.88
C GLU A 380 -14.45 22.81 -7.92
N LEU A 381 -14.74 23.41 -6.76
CA LEU A 381 -15.55 24.62 -6.69
C LEU A 381 -14.68 25.86 -6.93
N PRO A 382 -15.20 26.87 -7.64
CA PRO A 382 -14.49 28.14 -7.79
C PRO A 382 -14.28 28.78 -6.42
N SER A 383 -13.06 29.29 -6.18
CA SER A 383 -12.74 30.02 -4.96
C SER A 383 -13.69 31.22 -4.83
N SER A 384 -14.48 31.22 -3.75
CA SER A 384 -15.43 32.31 -3.44
C SER A 384 -14.71 33.58 -3.04
#